data_AF-A0A4U1B2D6-F1
#
_entry.id   AF-A0A4U1B2D6-F1
#
_cell.length_a   1.000
_cell.length_b   1.000
_cell.length_c   1.000
_cell.angle_alpha   90.00
_cell.angle_beta   90.00
_cell.angle_gamma   90.00
#
_symmetry.space_group_name_H-M   'P 1'
#
loop_
_entity.id
_entity.type
_entity.pdbx_description
1 polymer ?
#
loop_
_entity_poly.entity_id
_entity_poly.type
_entity_poly.pdbx_seq_one_letter_code
_entity_poly.pdbx_strand_id
1 'polypeptide(L)' 'MDIHIIFTKSKVVISKTQYLSWRDIQSDFSDYMASLGPWDEEAAIDWLEMEYENLIPSAREQIKSLIASEDLENTITFA' A
#
# COMPACT_ATOMS: atom_id res chain seq x y z
N MET A 1 -1.67 3.00 -12.79
CA MET A 1 -2.22 3.58 -11.56
C MET A 1 -1.09 3.54 -10.56
N ASP A 2 -0.90 4.63 -9.83
CA ASP A 2 0.22 4.73 -8.91
C ASP A 2 -0.21 4.25 -7.52
N ILE A 3 0.63 3.42 -6.89
CA ILE A 3 0.42 2.81 -5.59
C ILE A 3 1.48 3.30 -4.62
N HIS A 4 1.05 3.70 -3.44
CA HIS A 4 1.89 3.90 -2.28
C HIS A 4 1.81 2.69 -1.34
N ILE A 5 2.95 2.25 -0.82
CA ILE A 5 3.03 1.30 0.30
C ILE A 5 3.42 2.10 1.53
N ILE A 6 2.48 2.27 2.45
CA ILE A 6 2.57 3.17 3.59
C ILE A 6 2.78 2.34 4.86
N PHE A 7 3.91 2.59 5.52
CA PHE A 7 4.23 1.99 6.81
C PHE A 7 3.77 2.93 7.91
N THR A 8 2.94 2.38 8.78
CA THR A 8 2.58 2.99 10.05
C THR A 8 3.14 2.15 11.19
N LYS A 9 3.07 2.65 12.42
CA LYS A 9 3.50 1.87 13.59
C LYS A 9 2.66 0.62 13.82
N SER A 10 1.42 0.61 13.34
CA SER A 10 0.45 -0.45 13.62
C SER A 10 0.18 -1.39 12.45
N LYS A 11 0.34 -0.91 11.21
CA LYS A 11 -0.05 -1.63 10.00
C LYS A 11 0.70 -1.16 8.75
N VAL A 12 0.60 -1.93 7.69
CA VAL A 12 1.05 -1.53 6.34
C VAL A 12 -0.17 -1.38 5.44
N VAL A 13 -0.23 -0.27 4.72
CA VAL A 13 -1.38 0.13 3.89
C VAL A 13 -0.93 0.29 2.46
N ILE A 14 -1.67 -0.30 1.51
CA ILE A 14 -1.57 0.04 0.09
C ILE A 14 -2.59 1.13 -0.22
N SER A 15 -2.18 2.20 -0.90
CA SER A 15 -3.05 3.33 -1.25
C SER A 15 -2.87 3.76 -2.69
N LYS A 16 -3.98 4.07 -3.38
CA LYS A 16 -4.00 4.67 -4.73
C LYS A 16 -4.20 6.19 -4.70
N THR A 17 -4.23 6.79 -3.51
CA THR A 17 -4.34 8.24 -3.34
C THR A 17 -3.12 8.94 -3.94
N GLN A 18 -3.37 10.03 -4.67
CA GLN A 18 -2.32 10.86 -5.27
C GLN A 18 -1.82 11.89 -4.25
N TYR A 19 -0.79 11.53 -3.49
CA TYR A 19 -0.17 12.44 -2.52
C TYR A 19 0.84 13.35 -3.20
N LEU A 20 0.84 14.65 -2.86
CA LEU A 20 1.82 15.61 -3.39
C LEU A 20 3.11 15.63 -2.55
N SER A 21 2.99 15.25 -1.27
CA SER A 21 4.08 15.19 -0.32
C SER A 21 3.88 14.07 0.68
N TRP A 22 4.97 13.55 1.25
CA TRP A 22 4.91 12.67 2.42
C TRP A 22 4.18 13.31 3.61
N ARG A 23 4.11 14.65 3.67
CA ARG A 23 3.33 15.38 4.68
C ARG A 23 1.83 15.14 4.56
N ASP A 24 1.33 14.96 3.34
CA ASP A 24 -0.08 14.66 3.10
C ASP A 24 -0.41 13.27 3.64
N ILE A 25 0.48 12.30 3.40
CA ILE A 25 0.38 10.94 3.97
C ILE A 25 0.39 11.00 5.51
N GLN A 26 1.28 11.78 6.10
CA GLN A 26 1.33 11.95 7.55
C GLN A 26 0.05 12.60 8.12
N SER A 27 -0.65 13.41 7.34
CA SER A 27 -1.94 13.99 7.75
C SER A 27 -3.03 12.92 7.84
N ASP A 28 -3.03 11.94 6.92
CA ASP A 28 -4.03 10.87 6.87
C ASP A 28 -3.69 9.71 7.83
N PHE A 29 -2.41 9.46 8.08
CA PHE A 29 -1.92 8.41 8.97
C PHE A 29 -1.16 9.01 10.16
N SER A 30 -1.85 9.21 11.28
CA SER A 30 -1.27 9.84 12.49
C SER A 30 -0.02 9.12 13.05
N ASP A 31 0.12 7.82 12.81
CA ASP A 31 1.26 6.98 13.19
C ASP A 31 2.18 6.62 12.01
N TYR A 32 2.17 7.44 10.96
CA TYR A 32 3.04 7.33 9.78
C TYR A 32 4.53 7.21 10.15
N MET A 33 5.22 6.28 9.48
CA MET A 33 6.66 6.06 9.60
C MET A 33 7.37 6.36 8.29
N ALA A 34 6.90 5.76 7.19
CA ALA A 34 7.50 5.89 5.87
C ALA A 34 6.49 5.51 4.77
N SER A 35 6.76 5.92 3.54
CA SER A 35 6.04 5.44 2.36
C SER A 35 7.04 5.09 1.27
N LEU A 36 6.76 4.03 0.55
CA LEU A 36 7.39 3.70 -0.72
C LEU A 36 6.44 4.11 -1.85
N GLY A 37 7.01 4.50 -2.98
CA GLY A 37 6.27 4.99 -4.14
C GLY A 37 6.17 6.52 -4.25
N PRO A 38 5.33 7.03 -5.17
CA PRO A 38 4.37 6.24 -5.98
C PRO A 38 5.07 5.27 -6.95
N TRP A 39 4.55 4.05 -7.05
CA TRP A 39 5.02 3.00 -7.96
C TRP A 39 3.90 2.49 -8.86
N ASP A 40 4.23 1.91 -10.00
CA ASP A 40 3.25 1.18 -10.80
C ASP A 40 2.79 -0.13 -10.11
N GLU A 41 1.74 -0.73 -10.66
CA GLU A 41 1.11 -1.95 -10.12
C GLU A 41 2.12 -3.10 -9.96
N GLU A 42 2.92 -3.39 -10.99
CA GLU A 42 3.81 -4.56 -10.97
C GLU A 42 4.99 -4.33 -10.03
N ALA A 43 5.57 -3.13 -10.00
CA ALA A 43 6.64 -2.80 -9.06
C ALA A 43 6.19 -2.88 -7.59
N ALA A 44 4.95 -2.46 -7.30
CA ALA A 44 4.38 -2.60 -5.96
C ALA A 44 4.10 -4.06 -5.59
N ILE A 45 3.62 -4.87 -6.53
CA ILE A 45 3.42 -6.32 -6.35
C ILE A 45 4.77 -7.00 -6.07
N ASP A 46 5.76 -6.79 -6.94
CA ASP A 46 7.08 -7.42 -6.84
C ASP A 46 7.75 -7.10 -5.50
N TRP A 47 7.64 -5.84 -5.05
CA TRP A 47 8.20 -5.45 -3.76
C TRP A 47 7.48 -6.12 -2.59
N LEU A 48 6.15 -6.20 -2.60
CA LEU A 48 5.38 -6.86 -1.54
C LEU A 48 5.64 -8.36 -1.49
N GLU A 49 5.75 -9.03 -2.64
CA GLU A 49 6.04 -10.47 -2.72
C GLU A 49 7.47 -10.79 -2.27
N MET A 50 8.41 -9.87 -2.51
CA MET A 50 9.79 -9.99 -2.02
C MET A 50 9.88 -9.78 -0.50
N GLU A 51 9.16 -8.81 0.06
CA GLU A 51 9.23 -8.47 1.48
C GLU A 51 8.39 -9.41 2.36
N TYR A 52 7.22 -9.85 1.89
CA TYR A 52 6.25 -10.57 2.69
C TYR A 52 5.87 -11.92 2.08
N GLU A 53 6.34 -13.01 2.69
CA GLU A 53 6.09 -14.38 2.20
C GLU A 53 4.68 -14.92 2.51
N ASN A 54 3.95 -14.31 3.46
CA ASN A 54 2.70 -14.86 4.01
C ASN A 54 1.48 -13.95 3.84
N LEU A 55 1.45 -13.11 2.80
CA LEU A 55 0.27 -12.32 2.47
C LEU A 55 -0.89 -13.22 2.03
N ILE A 56 -2.05 -13.04 2.65
CA ILE A 56 -3.31 -13.72 2.28
C ILE A 56 -4.44 -12.69 2.25
N PRO A 57 -5.10 -12.46 1.10
CA PRO A 57 -4.78 -12.97 -0.25
C PRO A 57 -3.38 -12.59 -0.74
N SER A 58 -2.91 -13.11 -1.87
CA SER A 58 -1.57 -12.75 -2.39
C SER A 58 -1.42 -11.24 -2.61
N ALA A 59 -0.19 -10.72 -2.64
CA ALA A 59 0.06 -9.29 -2.90
C ALA A 59 -0.64 -8.80 -4.18
N ARG A 60 -0.52 -9.60 -5.26
CA ARG A 60 -1.21 -9.38 -6.53
C ARG A 60 -2.73 -9.30 -6.38
N GLU A 61 -3.35 -10.20 -5.62
CA GLU A 61 -4.80 -10.17 -5.39
C GLU A 61 -5.22 -8.96 -4.57
N GLN A 62 -4.47 -8.62 -3.51
CA GLN A 62 -4.78 -7.46 -2.66
C GLN A 62 -4.67 -6.14 -3.44
N ILE A 63 -3.62 -5.97 -4.26
CA ILE A 63 -3.47 -4.80 -5.12
C ILE A 63 -4.56 -4.74 -6.19
N LYS A 64 -4.84 -5.85 -6.88
CA LYS A 64 -5.90 -5.87 -7.90
C LYS A 64 -7.28 -5.60 -7.30
N SER A 65 -7.55 -6.11 -6.10
CA SER A 65 -8.77 -5.80 -5.36
C SER A 65 -8.88 -4.32 -5.04
N LEU A 66 -7.81 -3.68 -4.57
CA LEU A 66 -7.79 -2.23 -4.31
C LEU A 66 -8.05 -1.43 -5.60
N ILE A 67 -7.38 -1.79 -6.70
CA ILE A 67 -7.53 -1.11 -8.00
C ILE A 67 -8.97 -1.21 -8.52
N ALA A 68 -9.60 -2.39 -8.38
CA ALA A 68 -10.97 -2.63 -8.82
C ALA A 68 -12.05 -2.04 -7.90
N SER A 69 -11.72 -1.78 -6.63
CA SER A 69 -12.64 -1.20 -5.64
C SER A 69 -12.79 0.33 -5.77
N GLU A 70 -13.82 0.89 -5.14
CA GLU A 70 -13.94 2.35 -4.95
C GLU A 70 -13.03 2.86 -3.82
N ASP A 71 -12.56 1.97 -2.94
CA ASP A 71 -11.70 2.32 -1.81
C ASP A 71 -10.36 2.87 -2.29
N LEU A 72 -9.88 3.92 -1.62
CA LEU A 72 -8.59 4.55 -1.91
C LEU A 72 -7.41 3.83 -1.25
N GLU A 73 -7.69 2.99 -0.26
CA GLU A 73 -6.69 2.30 0.53
C GLU A 73 -7.17 0.95 1.02
N ASN A 74 -6.23 0.05 1.25
CA ASN A 74 -6.48 -1.21 1.92
C ASN A 74 -5.29 -1.56 2.83
N THR A 75 -5.57 -2.14 4.00
CA THR A 75 -4.51 -2.65 4.87
C THR A 75 -4.11 -4.02 4.39
N ILE A 76 -2.80 -4.27 4.23
CA ILE A 76 -2.37 -5.60 3.76
C ILE A 76 -2.63 -6.65 4.84
N THR A 77 -3.11 -7.81 4.42
CA THR A 77 -3.48 -8.91 5.32
C THR A 77 -2.53 -10.09 5.19
N PHE A 78 -2.32 -10.77 6.31
CA PHE A 78 -1.41 -11.91 6.46
C PHE A 78 -2.18 -13.17 6.88
N ALA A 79 -1.57 -14.34 6.68
CA ALA A 79 -2.03 -15.64 7.17
C ALA A 79 -2.11 -15.73 8.70
#